data_AF-A0A6J0GJD0-F1
#
_entry.id   AF-A0A6J0GJD0-F1
#
_cell.length_a   1.000
_cell.length_b   1.000
_cell.length_c   1.000
_cell.angle_alpha   90.00
_cell.angle_beta   90.00
_cell.angle_gamma   90.00
#
_symmetry.space_group_name_H-M   'P 1'
#
loop_
_entity.id
_entity.type
_entity.pdbx_description
1 polymer ?
#
loop_
_entity_poly.entity_id
_entity_poly.type
_entity_poly.pdbx_seq_one_letter_code
_entity_poly.pdbx_strand_id
1 'polypeptide(L)'
;MNKDAQMRATINQKLIETGERERLKELLRAKLIECGWKDQLKAHCKDVIKEKGLEHVTVDDLVAEITPKGRALVPDSVKKELLQRIRTFLAQHASL
;
A
#
# COMPACT_ATOMS: atom_id res chain seq x y z
N MET A 1 25.11 -4.77 -10.83
CA MET A 1 23.81 -4.29 -10.29
C MET A 1 23.46 -2.97 -10.97
N ASN A 2 22.20 -2.75 -11.33
CA ASN A 2 21.73 -1.49 -11.91
C ASN A 2 21.82 -0.35 -10.86
N LYS A 3 22.39 0.81 -11.23
CA LYS A 3 22.52 2.00 -10.34
C LYS A 3 21.19 2.39 -9.70
N ASP A 4 20.08 2.28 -10.43
CA ASP A 4 18.75 2.59 -9.90
C ASP A 4 18.31 1.61 -8.82
N ALA A 5 18.68 0.33 -8.97
CA ALA A 5 18.36 -0.69 -7.97
C ALA A 5 19.13 -0.44 -6.67
N GLN A 6 20.41 -0.04 -6.78
CA GLN A 6 21.22 0.34 -5.63
C GLN A 6 20.64 1.58 -4.93
N MET A 7 20.27 2.62 -5.68
CA MET A 7 19.62 3.81 -5.12
C MET A 7 18.32 3.47 -4.38
N ARG A 8 17.45 2.64 -4.97
CA ARG A 8 16.22 2.18 -4.31
C ARG A 8 16.51 1.42 -3.02
N ALA A 9 17.54 0.57 -3.01
CA ALA A 9 17.93 -0.17 -1.81
C ALA A 9 18.39 0.77 -0.69
N THR A 10 19.24 1.76 -0.99
CA THR A 10 19.70 2.77 -0.02
C THR A 10 18.54 3.59 0.55
N ILE A 11 17.60 4.03 -0.30
CA ILE A 11 16.40 4.76 0.13
C ILE A 11 15.56 3.89 1.08
N ASN A 12 15.28 2.64 0.70
CA ASN A 12 14.49 1.73 1.52
C ASN A 12 15.16 1.45 2.87
N GLN A 13 16.48 1.26 2.90
CA GLN A 13 17.23 1.05 4.13
C GLN A 13 17.07 2.24 5.08
N LYS A 14 17.25 3.46 4.57
CA LYS A 14 17.11 4.69 5.35
C LYS A 14 15.69 4.89 5.90
N LEU A 15 14.66 4.57 5.11
CA LEU A 15 13.26 4.60 5.56
C LEU A 15 13.00 3.60 6.70
N ILE A 16 13.65 2.43 6.67
CA ILE A 16 13.53 1.41 7.72
C ILE A 16 14.23 1.88 9.01
N GLU A 17 15.50 2.27 8.91
CA GLU A 17 16.34 2.61 10.08
C GLU A 17 15.83 3.83 10.85
N THR A 18 15.20 4.79 10.17
CA THR A 18 14.62 6.00 10.79
C THR A 18 13.18 5.82 11.29
N GLY A 19 12.60 4.63 11.10
CA GLY A 19 11.19 4.34 11.39
C GLY A 19 10.19 5.01 10.45
N GLU A 20 10.66 5.73 9.42
CA GLU A 20 9.80 6.43 8.46
C GLU A 20 8.90 5.46 7.69
N ARG A 21 9.37 4.25 7.41
CA ARG A 21 8.57 3.21 6.75
C ARG A 21 7.29 2.87 7.53
N GLU A 22 7.37 2.75 8.85
CA GLU A 22 6.19 2.46 9.67
C GLU A 22 5.26 3.68 9.75
N ARG A 23 5.81 4.90 9.87
CA ARG A 23 5.01 6.14 9.80
C ARG A 23 4.24 6.28 8.47
N LEU A 24 4.89 5.97 7.35
CA LEU A 24 4.26 5.97 6.01
C LEU A 24 3.19 4.89 5.89
N LYS A 25 3.41 3.72 6.48
CA LYS A 25 2.44 2.61 6.49
C LYS A 25 1.21 2.94 7.34
N GLU A 26 1.39 3.57 8.49
CA GLU A 26 0.29 4.07 9.32
C GLU A 26 -0.52 5.16 8.60
N LEU A 27 0.17 6.12 7.97
CA LEU A 27 -0.48 7.15 7.16
C LEU A 27 -1.29 6.54 6.01
N LEU A 28 -0.70 5.61 5.24
CA LEU A 28 -1.40 4.90 4.17
C LEU A 28 -2.66 4.20 4.71
N ARG A 29 -2.53 3.48 5.83
CA ARG A 29 -3.66 2.79 6.46
C ARG A 29 -4.78 3.77 6.84
N ALA A 30 -4.45 4.89 7.47
CA ALA A 30 -5.42 5.92 7.84
C ALA A 30 -6.15 6.45 6.60
N LYS A 31 -5.40 6.83 5.56
CA LYS A 31 -5.96 7.37 4.31
C LYS A 31 -6.86 6.38 3.58
N LEU A 32 -6.51 5.10 3.55
CA LEU A 32 -7.36 4.04 2.97
C LEU A 32 -8.64 3.78 3.77
N ILE A 33 -8.62 4.01 5.09
CA ILE A 33 -9.83 3.96 5.90
C ILE A 33 -10.70 5.19 5.64
N GLU A 34 -10.10 6.38 5.69
CA GLU A 34 -10.79 7.68 5.50
C GLU A 34 -11.47 7.79 4.12
N CYS A 35 -10.83 7.30 3.06
CA CYS A 35 -11.42 7.32 1.71
C CYS A 35 -12.39 6.16 1.43
N GLY A 36 -12.67 5.31 2.42
CA GLY A 36 -13.59 4.18 2.31
C GLY A 36 -13.06 2.99 1.51
N TRP A 37 -11.77 2.96 1.17
CA TRP A 37 -11.16 1.84 0.42
C TRP A 37 -11.34 0.51 1.14
N LYS A 38 -11.15 0.51 2.47
CA LYS A 38 -11.29 -0.71 3.29
C LYS A 38 -12.70 -1.29 3.22
N ASP A 39 -13.71 -0.44 3.28
CA ASP A 39 -15.11 -0.86 3.28
C ASP A 39 -15.55 -1.33 1.89
N GLN A 40 -15.12 -0.64 0.83
CA GLN A 40 -15.35 -1.07 -0.55
C GLN A 40 -14.71 -2.43 -0.85
N LEU A 41 -13.46 -2.64 -0.42
CA LEU A 41 -12.79 -3.92 -0.63
C LEU A 41 -13.46 -5.03 0.19
N LYS A 42 -13.87 -4.76 1.43
CA LYS A 42 -14.60 -5.72 2.27
C LYS A 42 -15.97 -6.09 1.66
N ALA A 43 -16.68 -5.13 1.08
CA ALA A 43 -17.94 -5.40 0.38
C ALA A 43 -17.69 -6.34 -0.81
N HIS A 44 -16.69 -6.03 -1.63
CA HIS A 44 -16.32 -6.88 -2.77
C HIS A 44 -15.89 -8.28 -2.35
N CYS A 45 -15.14 -8.44 -1.25
CA CYS A 45 -14.81 -9.77 -0.71
C CYS A 45 -16.08 -10.58 -0.38
N LYS A 46 -17.10 -9.94 0.20
CA LYS A 46 -18.35 -10.62 0.55
C LYS A 46 -19.11 -11.05 -0.71
N ASP A 47 -19.10 -10.23 -1.75
CA ASP A 47 -19.74 -10.58 -3.02
C ASP A 47 -19.06 -11.79 -3.66
N VAL A 48 -17.72 -11.82 -3.71
CA VAL A 48 -16.95 -12.96 -4.21
C VAL A 48 -17.24 -14.24 -3.42
N ILE A 49 -17.25 -14.15 -2.08
CA ILE A 49 -17.57 -15.31 -1.22
C ILE A 49 -19.00 -15.79 -1.46
N LYS A 50 -19.96 -14.88 -1.66
CA LYS A 50 -21.36 -15.21 -1.93
C LYS A 50 -21.53 -15.90 -3.28
N GLU A 51 -20.79 -15.47 -4.30
CA GLU A 51 -20.84 -16.05 -5.64
C GLU A 51 -20.18 -17.43 -5.72
N LYS A 52 -19.01 -17.60 -5.07
CA LYS A 52 -18.25 -18.85 -5.12
C LYS A 52 -18.72 -19.88 -4.06
N GLY A 53 -19.30 -19.43 -2.96
CA GLY A 53 -19.65 -20.26 -1.81
C GLY A 53 -18.49 -20.42 -0.81
N LEU A 54 -18.80 -20.35 0.48
CA LEU A 54 -17.82 -20.40 1.58
C LEU A 54 -16.95 -21.67 1.57
N GLU A 55 -17.51 -22.81 1.16
CA GLU A 55 -16.81 -24.11 1.14
C GLU A 55 -15.84 -24.24 -0.04
N HIS A 56 -15.92 -23.35 -1.04
CA HIS A 56 -15.16 -23.44 -2.28
C HIS A 56 -14.11 -22.34 -2.43
N VAL A 57 -13.86 -21.54 -1.39
CA VAL A 57 -12.92 -20.41 -1.44
C VAL A 57 -11.88 -20.52 -0.33
N THR A 58 -10.61 -20.62 -0.71
CA THR A 58 -9.51 -20.42 0.23
C THR A 58 -9.18 -18.93 0.38
N VAL A 59 -8.42 -18.59 1.42
CA VAL A 59 -7.92 -17.23 1.60
C VAL A 59 -7.06 -16.80 0.41
N ASP A 60 -6.23 -17.69 -0.13
CA ASP A 60 -5.34 -17.38 -1.25
C ASP A 60 -6.14 -17.12 -2.54
N ASP A 61 -7.19 -17.90 -2.81
CA ASP A 61 -8.10 -17.66 -3.94
C ASP A 61 -8.80 -16.30 -3.80
N LEU A 62 -9.25 -15.98 -2.58
CA LEU A 62 -9.89 -14.69 -2.31
C LEU A 62 -8.89 -13.54 -2.50
N VAL A 63 -7.66 -13.66 -2.00
CA VAL A 63 -6.61 -12.66 -2.19
C VAL A 63 -6.31 -12.45 -3.67
N ALA A 64 -6.16 -13.54 -4.44
CA ALA A 64 -5.92 -13.46 -5.88
C ALA A 64 -7.04 -12.71 -6.61
N GLU A 65 -8.30 -12.98 -6.26
CA GLU A 65 -9.48 -12.35 -6.86
C GLU A 65 -9.60 -10.86 -6.51
N ILE A 66 -9.44 -10.50 -5.23
CA ILE A 66 -9.70 -9.12 -4.78
C ILE A 66 -8.51 -8.19 -5.01
N THR A 67 -7.29 -8.70 -5.17
CA THR A 67 -6.07 -7.88 -5.27
C THR A 67 -6.11 -6.90 -6.45
N PRO A 68 -6.52 -7.27 -7.68
CA PRO A 68 -6.65 -6.33 -8.79
C PRO A 68 -7.59 -5.17 -8.46
N LYS A 69 -8.77 -5.47 -7.88
CA LYS A 69 -9.75 -4.44 -7.47
C LYS A 69 -9.18 -3.57 -6.35
N GLY A 70 -8.56 -4.18 -5.34
CA GLY A 70 -7.91 -3.47 -4.24
C GLY A 70 -6.86 -2.48 -4.73
N ARG A 71 -6.01 -2.86 -5.69
CA ARG A 71 -5.01 -1.95 -6.29
C ARG A 71 -5.66 -0.82 -7.09
N ALA A 72 -6.71 -1.11 -7.86
CA ALA A 72 -7.42 -0.14 -8.68
C ALA A 72 -8.18 0.91 -7.84
N LEU A 73 -8.69 0.53 -6.68
CA LEU A 73 -9.45 1.42 -5.79
C LEU A 73 -8.56 2.41 -5.03
N VAL A 74 -7.23 2.27 -5.03
CA VAL A 74 -6.35 3.22 -4.33
C VAL A 74 -6.34 4.56 -5.07
N PRO A 75 -6.84 5.65 -4.46
CA PRO A 75 -6.90 6.94 -5.13
C PRO A 75 -5.51 7.50 -5.41
N ASP A 76 -5.34 8.18 -6.55
CA ASP A 76 -4.07 8.81 -6.90
C ASP A 76 -3.67 9.93 -5.95
N SER A 77 -4.64 10.58 -5.28
CA SER A 77 -4.37 11.54 -4.21
C SER A 77 -3.56 10.92 -3.06
N VAL A 78 -3.91 9.69 -2.64
CA VAL A 78 -3.20 8.96 -1.58
C VAL A 78 -1.77 8.62 -2.02
N LYS A 79 -1.59 8.15 -3.26
CA LYS A 79 -0.26 7.87 -3.82
C LYS A 79 0.60 9.13 -3.91
N LYS A 80 0.01 10.24 -4.36
CA LYS A 80 0.69 11.55 -4.46
C LYS A 80 1.11 12.06 -3.09
N GLU A 81 0.25 11.94 -2.07
CA GLU A 81 0.56 12.35 -0.69
C GLU A 81 1.74 11.55 -0.12
N LEU A 82 1.74 10.22 -0.26
CA LEU A 82 2.84 9.36 0.18
C LEU A 82 4.15 9.68 -0.56
N LEU A 83 4.08 9.85 -1.88
CA LEU A 83 5.26 10.20 -2.68
C LEU A 83 5.84 11.55 -2.25
N GLN A 84 4.97 12.53 -1.95
CA GLN A 84 5.41 13.82 -1.44
C GLN A 84 6.11 13.69 -0.08
N ARG A 85 5.57 12.87 0.84
CA ARG A 85 6.22 12.62 2.13
C ARG A 85 7.59 11.95 1.98
N ILE A 86 7.70 10.95 1.11
CA ILE A 86 9.00 10.30 0.81
C ILE A 86 10.00 11.33 0.27
N ARG A 87 9.59 12.20 -0.67
CA ARG A 87 10.46 13.26 -1.21
C ARG A 87 10.91 14.25 -0.13
N THR A 88 9.98 14.70 0.70
CA THR A 88 10.29 15.62 1.82
C THR A 88 11.27 14.97 2.80
N PHE A 89 11.03 13.72 3.19
CA PHE A 89 11.95 12.98 4.05
C PHE A 89 13.34 12.88 3.44
N LEU A 90 13.44 12.50 2.16
CA LEU A 90 14.71 12.39 1.47
C LEU A 90 15.45 13.73 1.39
N ALA A 91 14.74 14.82 1.10
CA ALA A 91 15.33 16.17 1.06
C ALA A 91 15.88 16.62 2.42
N GLN A 92 15.15 16.35 3.51
CA GLN A 92 15.57 16.68 4.88
C GLN A 92 16.79 15.86 5.34
N HIS A 93 16.99 14.68 4.76
CA HIS A 93 18.10 13.81 5.10
C HIS A 93 19.12 13.69 3.96
N ALA A 94 19.07 14.56 2.95
CA ALA A 94 20.04 14.64 1.86
C ALA A 94 21.33 15.37 2.28
N SER A 95 21.30 16.07 3.43
CA SER A 95 22.46 16.71 4.05
C SER A 95 23.12 15.77 5.05
N LEU A 96 23.92 14.82 4.54
CA LEU A 96 25.11 14.20 5.15
C LEU A 96 25.99 13.65 4.02
#